data_AF-A0A1Y4TPG5-F1
#
_entry.id   AF-A0A1Y4TPG5-F1
#
_cell.length_a   1.000
_cell.length_b   1.000
_cell.length_c   1.000
_cell.angle_alpha   90.00
_cell.angle_beta   90.00
_cell.angle_gamma   90.00
#
_symmetry.space_group_name_H-M   'P 1'
#
loop_
_entity.id
_entity.type
_entity.pdbx_description
1 polymer ?
#
loop_
_entity_poly.entity_id
_entity_poly.type
_entity_poly.pdbx_seq_one_letter_code
_entity_poly.pdbx_strand_id
1 'polypeptide(L)'
;MSVQQGIFSAKLCEMDEQYERFQARLMTCQQMEHEAIRRECGYMARECRESEYILAQSMKGCRSRAVRRLADIQLEYMKKADDILENDMAEDMSDIADRAERRAEASTLYAEFSMDFAVQAMRHAMRAALTAIDAQMDCDEKRSPQGGGNP
;
A
#
# COMPACT_ATOMS: atom_id res chain seq x y z
N MET A 1 28.17 1.27 15.10
CA MET A 1 27.49 -0.03 15.00
C MET A 1 27.11 -0.23 13.55
N SER A 2 27.66 -1.24 12.88
CA SER A 2 27.31 -1.54 11.49
C SER A 2 25.91 -2.15 11.47
N VAL A 3 24.90 -1.36 11.10
CA VAL A 3 23.59 -1.91 10.77
C VAL A 3 23.83 -2.80 9.55
N GLN A 4 23.83 -4.13 9.74
CA GLN A 4 23.68 -5.03 8.61
C GLN A 4 22.37 -4.61 7.94
N GLN A 5 22.47 -3.96 6.77
CA GLN A 5 21.30 -3.64 5.97
C GLN A 5 20.67 -4.97 5.58
N GLY A 6 19.57 -5.32 6.23
CA GLY A 6 18.80 -6.52 5.92
C GLY A 6 18.29 -6.46 4.49
N ILE A 7 17.94 -7.63 3.93
CA ILE A 7 17.49 -7.79 2.54
C ILE A 7 16.28 -6.90 2.15
N PHE A 8 15.58 -6.33 3.15
CA PHE A 8 14.44 -5.42 2.97
C PHE A 8 14.66 -4.00 3.50
N SER A 9 15.87 -3.59 3.90
CA SER A 9 16.11 -2.27 4.53
C SER A 9 15.62 -1.08 3.69
N ALA A 10 15.85 -1.10 2.36
CA ALA A 10 15.36 -0.04 1.48
C ALA A 10 13.82 0.04 1.45
N LYS A 11 13.15 -1.11 1.49
CA LYS A 11 11.68 -1.18 1.50
C LYS A 11 11.07 -0.77 2.84
N LEU A 12 11.75 -1.07 3.95
CA LEU A 12 11.33 -0.60 5.26
C LEU A 12 11.46 0.93 5.38
N CYS A 13 12.54 1.51 4.85
CA CYS A 13 12.71 2.97 4.80
C CYS A 13 11.60 3.63 3.98
N GLU A 14 11.31 3.10 2.79
CA GLU A 14 10.23 3.58 1.92
C GLU A 14 8.86 3.51 2.63
N MET A 15 8.56 2.42 3.33
CA MET A 15 7.30 2.28 4.07
C MET A 15 7.17 3.29 5.23
N ASP A 16 8.25 3.52 5.96
CA ASP A 16 8.30 4.46 7.08
C ASP A 16 8.05 5.89 6.58
N GLU A 17 8.79 6.31 5.53
CA GLU A 17 8.62 7.62 4.89
C GLU A 17 7.19 7.84 4.38
N GLN A 18 6.58 6.84 3.76
CA GLN A 18 5.18 6.96 3.28
C GLN A 18 4.18 7.07 4.43
N TYR A 19 4.39 6.34 5.53
CA TYR A 19 3.50 6.39 6.68
C TYR A 19 3.60 7.73 7.42
N GLU A 20 4.81 8.22 7.67
CA GLU A 20 5.02 9.55 8.26
C GLU A 20 4.41 10.65 7.39
N ARG A 21 4.63 10.59 6.06
CA ARG A 21 4.03 11.54 5.12
C ARG A 21 2.51 11.48 5.14
N PHE A 22 1.91 10.30 5.19
CA PHE A 22 0.46 10.12 5.30
C PHE A 22 -0.08 10.78 6.57
N GLN A 23 0.50 10.49 7.73
CA GLN A 23 0.07 11.05 9.01
C GLN A 23 0.17 12.57 9.05
N ALA A 24 1.33 13.13 8.67
CA ALA A 24 1.57 14.57 8.70
C ALA A 24 0.59 15.34 7.79
N ARG A 25 0.30 14.79 6.60
CA ARG A 25 -0.63 15.39 5.64
C ARG A 25 -2.06 15.30 6.12
N LEU A 26 -2.49 14.17 6.67
CA LEU A 26 -3.85 14.02 7.19
C LEU A 26 -4.13 15.00 8.34
N MET A 27 -3.18 15.15 9.27
CA MET A 27 -3.26 16.12 10.36
C MET A 27 -3.34 17.57 9.85
N THR A 28 -2.60 17.89 8.80
CA THR A 28 -2.65 19.21 8.16
C THR A 28 -4.01 19.44 7.49
N CYS A 29 -4.51 18.45 6.74
CA CYS A 29 -5.79 18.52 6.03
C CYS A 29 -6.96 18.82 6.97
N GLN A 30 -6.99 18.23 8.16
CA GLN A 30 -8.06 18.46 9.14
C GLN A 30 -8.22 19.93 9.58
N GLN A 31 -7.20 20.76 9.37
CA GLN A 31 -7.21 22.19 9.73
C GLN A 31 -7.41 23.11 8.52
N MET A 32 -7.58 22.54 7.32
CA MET A 32 -7.67 23.30 6.07
C MET A 32 -9.11 23.71 5.74
N GLU A 33 -9.23 24.87 5.11
CA GLU A 33 -10.50 25.30 4.51
C GLU A 33 -10.93 24.38 3.36
N HIS A 34 -12.23 24.34 3.11
CA HIS A 34 -12.83 23.39 2.17
C HIS A 34 -12.28 23.47 0.74
N GLU A 35 -11.96 24.68 0.23
CA GLU A 35 -11.33 24.83 -1.08
C GLU A 35 -9.92 24.23 -1.14
N ALA A 36 -9.18 24.34 -0.04
CA ALA A 36 -7.83 23.79 0.05
C ALA A 36 -7.87 22.26 0.13
N ILE A 37 -8.84 21.69 0.86
CA ILE A 37 -9.13 20.25 0.86
C ILE A 37 -9.44 19.75 -0.56
N ARG A 38 -10.31 20.44 -1.31
CA ARG A 38 -10.64 20.04 -2.69
C ARG A 38 -9.42 20.01 -3.61
N ARG A 39 -8.50 20.98 -3.46
CA ARG A 39 -7.22 20.97 -4.19
C ARG A 39 -6.36 19.78 -3.78
N GLU A 40 -6.27 19.49 -2.49
CA GLU A 40 -5.52 18.35 -1.96
C GLU A 40 -6.06 17.01 -2.46
N CYS A 41 -7.38 16.82 -2.49
CA CYS A 41 -8.01 15.65 -3.11
C CYS A 41 -7.60 15.50 -4.59
N GLY A 42 -7.56 16.62 -5.34
CA GLY A 42 -7.11 16.63 -6.73
C GLY A 42 -5.64 16.24 -6.90
N TYR A 43 -4.76 16.69 -6.00
CA TYR A 43 -3.36 16.26 -5.96
C TYR A 43 -3.24 14.77 -5.64
N MET A 44 -4.04 14.25 -4.70
CA MET A 44 -4.02 12.83 -4.31
C MET A 44 -4.50 11.90 -5.40
N ALA A 45 -5.57 12.25 -6.08
CA ALA A 45 -6.00 11.50 -7.25
C ALA A 45 -4.90 11.46 -8.35
N ARG A 46 -4.07 12.50 -8.47
CA ARG A 46 -2.94 12.51 -9.41
C ARG A 46 -1.80 11.61 -8.93
N GLU A 47 -1.38 11.71 -7.67
CA GLU A 47 -0.32 10.86 -7.10
C GLU A 47 -0.69 9.38 -7.17
N CYS A 48 -1.96 9.01 -6.90
CA CYS A 48 -2.43 7.63 -7.03
C CYS A 48 -2.28 7.11 -8.47
N ARG A 49 -2.78 7.86 -9.46
CA ARG A 49 -2.64 7.49 -10.88
C ARG A 49 -1.18 7.39 -11.34
N GLU A 50 -0.31 8.26 -10.82
CA GLU A 50 1.12 8.19 -11.12
C GLU A 50 1.75 6.94 -10.52
N SER A 51 1.41 6.60 -9.28
CA SER A 51 1.87 5.37 -8.60
C SER A 51 1.43 4.11 -9.35
N GLU A 52 0.17 4.03 -9.79
CA GLU A 52 -0.33 2.94 -10.63
C GLU A 52 0.44 2.81 -11.94
N TYR A 53 0.71 3.94 -12.60
CA TYR A 53 1.50 3.96 -13.82
C TYR A 53 2.93 3.44 -13.58
N ILE A 54 3.59 3.89 -12.51
CA ILE A 54 4.93 3.43 -12.12
C ILE A 54 4.92 1.92 -11.84
N LEU A 55 3.93 1.42 -11.10
CA LEU A 55 3.75 0.00 -10.84
C LEU A 55 3.64 -0.79 -12.16
N ALA A 56 2.76 -0.35 -13.06
CA ALA A 56 2.58 -0.98 -14.36
C ALA A 56 3.87 -0.97 -15.21
N GLN A 57 4.64 0.12 -15.20
CA GLN A 57 5.91 0.19 -15.91
C GLN A 57 6.95 -0.75 -15.30
N SER A 58 7.04 -0.81 -13.96
CA SER A 58 8.02 -1.64 -13.25
C SER A 58 7.86 -3.13 -13.58
N MET A 59 6.64 -3.56 -13.96
CA MET A 59 6.34 -4.95 -14.30
C MET A 59 6.76 -5.37 -15.71
N LYS A 60 7.00 -4.43 -16.64
CA LYS A 60 7.37 -4.74 -18.04
C LYS A 60 8.66 -5.56 -18.18
N GLY A 61 9.56 -5.48 -17.19
CA GLY A 61 10.81 -6.25 -17.13
C GLY A 61 10.83 -7.35 -16.05
N CYS A 62 9.73 -7.58 -15.34
CA CYS A 62 9.72 -8.47 -14.18
C CYS A 62 9.78 -9.96 -14.60
N ARG A 63 10.86 -10.64 -14.20
CA ARG A 63 11.08 -12.07 -14.51
C ARG A 63 10.15 -13.02 -13.75
N SER A 64 9.66 -12.60 -12.58
CA SER A 64 8.76 -13.43 -11.77
C SER A 64 7.32 -13.29 -12.24
N ARG A 65 6.73 -14.39 -12.71
CA ARG A 65 5.30 -14.45 -13.07
C ARG A 65 4.39 -14.22 -11.87
N ALA A 66 4.80 -14.68 -10.69
CA ALA A 66 4.02 -14.49 -9.46
C ALA A 66 3.96 -13.01 -9.06
N VAL A 67 5.08 -12.30 -9.13
CA VAL A 67 5.13 -10.85 -8.82
C VAL A 67 4.29 -10.04 -9.82
N ARG A 68 4.35 -10.37 -11.12
CA ARG A 68 3.47 -9.73 -12.11
C ARG A 68 2.00 -9.93 -11.79
N ARG A 69 1.60 -11.15 -11.42
CA ARG A 69 0.21 -11.43 -11.04
C ARG A 69 -0.23 -10.65 -9.79
N LEU A 70 0.66 -10.48 -8.81
CA LEU A 70 0.38 -9.64 -7.64
C LEU A 70 0.16 -8.18 -8.03
N ALA A 71 0.99 -7.63 -8.94
CA ALA A 71 0.82 -6.28 -9.43
C ALA A 71 -0.49 -6.11 -10.23
N ASP A 72 -0.85 -7.09 -11.07
CA ASP A 72 -2.13 -7.06 -11.81
C ASP A 72 -3.33 -7.03 -10.86
N ILE A 73 -3.31 -7.85 -9.79
CA ILE A 73 -4.36 -7.87 -8.75
C ILE A 73 -4.43 -6.51 -8.04
N GLN A 74 -3.28 -5.92 -7.72
CA GLN A 74 -3.22 -4.62 -7.05
C GLN A 74 -3.80 -3.51 -7.93
N LEU A 75 -3.44 -3.48 -9.23
CA LEU A 75 -3.99 -2.51 -10.18
C LEU A 75 -5.50 -2.69 -10.38
N GLU A 76 -5.98 -3.94 -10.45
CA GLU A 76 -7.41 -4.23 -10.53
C GLU A 76 -8.16 -3.78 -9.27
N TYR A 77 -7.59 -4.01 -8.09
CA TYR A 77 -8.14 -3.53 -6.83
C TYR A 77 -8.26 -2.00 -6.81
N MET A 78 -7.18 -1.29 -7.13
CA MET A 78 -7.16 0.19 -7.10
C MET A 78 -8.22 0.75 -8.03
N LYS A 79 -8.31 0.23 -9.25
CA LYS A 79 -9.35 0.64 -10.21
C LYS A 79 -10.77 0.43 -9.68
N LYS A 80 -11.07 -0.75 -9.13
CA LYS A 80 -12.41 -1.04 -8.60
C LYS A 80 -12.74 -0.20 -7.36
N ALA A 81 -11.73 0.06 -6.53
CA ALA A 81 -11.88 0.89 -5.34
C ALA A 81 -12.20 2.35 -5.74
N ASP A 82 -11.49 2.89 -6.74
CA ASP A 82 -11.78 4.21 -7.32
C ASP A 82 -13.18 4.27 -7.95
N ASP A 83 -13.58 3.24 -8.71
CA ASP A 83 -14.92 3.16 -9.30
C ASP A 83 -16.02 3.25 -8.22
N ILE A 84 -15.84 2.54 -7.09
CA ILE A 84 -16.76 2.59 -5.94
C ILE A 84 -16.78 3.99 -5.32
N LEU A 85 -15.60 4.58 -5.10
CA LEU A 85 -15.46 5.90 -4.48
C LEU A 85 -16.12 7.01 -5.32
N GLU A 86 -16.02 6.91 -6.65
CA GLU A 86 -16.53 7.93 -7.57
C GLU A 86 -18.01 7.75 -7.93
N ASN A 87 -18.49 6.50 -8.07
CA ASN A 87 -19.80 6.22 -8.66
C ASN A 87 -20.81 5.58 -7.70
N ASP A 88 -20.38 4.72 -6.77
CA ASP A 88 -21.31 3.84 -6.04
C ASP A 88 -21.65 4.36 -4.63
N MET A 89 -20.75 5.12 -4.00
CA MET A 89 -20.85 5.55 -2.58
C MET A 89 -22.17 6.19 -2.15
N ALA A 90 -22.83 6.94 -3.05
CA ALA A 90 -24.02 7.71 -2.69
C ALA A 90 -25.34 6.93 -2.81
N GLU A 91 -25.31 5.76 -3.46
CA GLU A 91 -26.51 4.96 -3.74
C GLU A 91 -26.74 3.88 -2.67
N ASP A 92 -25.70 3.47 -1.95
CA ASP A 92 -25.74 2.34 -1.00
C ASP A 92 -26.30 2.67 0.40
N MET A 93 -26.59 3.95 0.69
CA MET A 93 -27.04 4.42 2.02
C MET A 93 -28.47 5.01 1.95
N SER A 94 -29.45 4.20 1.53
CA SER A 94 -30.84 4.62 1.30
C SER A 94 -31.57 5.18 2.53
N ASP A 95 -31.08 4.86 3.72
CA ASP A 95 -31.72 5.21 5.00
C ASP A 95 -31.44 6.66 5.42
N ILE A 96 -30.46 7.33 4.81
CA ILE A 96 -30.17 8.76 5.04
C ILE A 96 -30.89 9.57 3.97
N ALA A 97 -31.84 10.43 4.37
CA ALA A 97 -32.65 11.21 3.43
C ALA A 97 -31.85 12.33 2.73
N ASP A 98 -30.99 13.03 3.45
CA ASP A 98 -30.17 14.10 2.88
C ASP A 98 -28.99 13.55 2.06
N ARG A 99 -28.87 14.01 0.82
CA ARG A 99 -27.86 13.50 -0.12
C ARG A 99 -26.45 13.90 0.28
N ALA A 100 -26.26 15.09 0.86
CA ALA A 100 -24.94 15.57 1.24
C ALA A 100 -24.42 14.83 2.48
N GLU A 101 -25.28 14.66 3.49
CA GLU A 101 -25.02 13.85 4.67
C GLU A 101 -24.70 12.40 4.29
N ARG A 102 -25.52 11.78 3.42
CA ARG A 102 -25.30 10.42 2.94
C ARG A 102 -23.93 10.25 2.29
N ARG A 103 -23.55 11.20 1.43
CA ARG A 103 -22.25 11.18 0.76
C ARG A 103 -21.09 11.35 1.74
N ALA A 104 -21.25 12.22 2.75
CA ALA A 104 -20.22 12.44 3.77
C ALA A 104 -20.00 11.20 4.63
N GLU A 105 -21.08 10.55 5.07
CA GLU A 105 -21.03 9.32 5.86
C GLU A 105 -20.37 8.19 5.07
N ALA A 106 -20.84 7.95 3.84
CA ALA A 106 -20.26 6.93 2.97
C ALA A 106 -18.75 7.17 2.72
N SER A 107 -18.35 8.41 2.44
CA SER A 107 -16.94 8.77 2.24
C SER A 107 -16.09 8.51 3.50
N THR A 108 -16.67 8.71 4.69
CA THR A 108 -15.99 8.46 5.98
C THR A 108 -15.76 6.97 6.18
N LEU A 109 -16.81 6.14 6.01
CA LEU A 109 -16.71 4.69 6.13
C LEU A 109 -15.72 4.09 5.11
N TYR A 110 -15.70 4.61 3.89
CA TYR A 110 -14.71 4.19 2.88
C TYR A 110 -13.28 4.55 3.30
N ALA A 111 -13.06 5.74 3.84
CA ALA A 111 -11.75 6.16 4.32
C ALA A 111 -11.27 5.26 5.47
N GLU A 112 -12.14 4.95 6.44
CA GLU A 112 -11.84 4.02 7.54
C GLU A 112 -11.48 2.63 7.03
N PHE A 113 -12.32 2.07 6.15
CA PHE A 113 -12.05 0.77 5.53
C PHE A 113 -10.71 0.76 4.76
N SER A 114 -10.40 1.83 4.03
CA SER A 114 -9.14 1.95 3.28
C SER A 114 -7.92 1.96 4.20
N MET A 115 -8.01 2.62 5.35
CA MET A 115 -6.95 2.63 6.37
C MET A 115 -6.78 1.23 7.00
N ASP A 116 -7.88 0.56 7.33
CA ASP A 116 -7.85 -0.82 7.82
C ASP A 116 -7.24 -1.77 6.80
N PHE A 117 -7.58 -1.61 5.52
CA PHE A 117 -6.98 -2.38 4.43
C PHE A 117 -5.46 -2.17 4.36
N ALA A 118 -4.97 -0.94 4.52
CA ALA A 118 -3.53 -0.66 4.55
C ALA A 118 -2.82 -1.41 5.69
N VAL A 119 -3.44 -1.48 6.87
CA VAL A 119 -2.93 -2.28 8.00
C VAL A 119 -2.89 -3.77 7.66
N GLN A 120 -3.92 -4.29 6.98
CA GLN A 120 -3.93 -5.70 6.55
C GLN A 120 -2.89 -5.98 5.46
N ALA A 121 -2.69 -5.06 4.52
CA ALA A 121 -1.65 -5.17 3.49
C ALA A 121 -0.25 -5.21 4.12
N MET A 122 -0.01 -4.43 5.18
CA MET A 122 1.24 -4.47 5.94
C MET A 122 1.47 -5.83 6.61
N ARG A 123 0.42 -6.42 7.22
CA ARG A 123 0.49 -7.78 7.78
C ARG A 123 0.78 -8.84 6.71
N HIS A 124 0.17 -8.69 5.54
CA HIS A 124 0.46 -9.55 4.38
C HIS A 124 1.92 -9.42 3.94
N ALA A 125 2.46 -8.19 3.85
CA ALA A 125 3.85 -7.94 3.53
C ALA A 125 4.81 -8.57 4.55
N MET A 126 4.50 -8.46 5.85
CA MET A 126 5.28 -9.11 6.92
C MET A 126 5.33 -10.63 6.74
N ARG A 127 4.19 -11.27 6.44
CA ARG A 127 4.16 -12.72 6.15
C ARG A 127 5.08 -13.08 4.98
N ALA A 128 5.03 -12.32 3.89
CA ALA A 128 5.88 -12.56 2.73
C ALA A 128 7.37 -12.33 3.03
N ALA A 129 7.69 -11.30 3.82
CA ALA A 129 9.06 -11.01 4.25
C ALA A 129 9.63 -12.13 5.11
N LEU A 130 8.86 -12.66 6.06
CA LEU A 130 9.29 -13.79 6.90
C LEU A 130 9.56 -15.04 6.05
N THR A 131 8.68 -15.38 5.10
CA THR A 131 8.92 -16.50 4.16
C THR A 131 10.18 -16.30 3.34
N ALA A 132 10.48 -15.06 2.93
CA ALA A 132 11.69 -14.77 2.18
C ALA A 132 12.96 -14.86 3.05
N ILE A 133 12.91 -14.39 4.29
CA ILE A 133 14.02 -14.49 5.25
C ILE A 133 14.34 -15.96 5.53
N ASP A 134 13.32 -16.76 5.84
CA ASP A 134 13.44 -18.21 6.07
C ASP A 134 14.12 -18.91 4.88
N ALA A 135 13.64 -18.64 3.66
CA ALA A 135 14.24 -19.18 2.44
C ALA A 135 15.69 -18.72 2.18
N GLN A 136 16.07 -17.49 2.56
CA GLN A 136 17.46 -17.02 2.46
C GLN A 136 18.37 -17.71 3.46
N MET A 137 17.92 -17.88 4.71
CA MET A 137 18.66 -18.62 5.74
C MET A 137 18.96 -20.05 5.28
N ASP A 138 17.95 -20.72 4.75
CA ASP A 138 18.06 -22.05 4.14
C ASP A 138 19.12 -22.12 3.02
N CYS A 139 19.27 -21.06 2.23
CA CYS A 139 20.25 -20.97 1.17
C CYS A 139 21.67 -20.72 1.71
N ASP A 140 21.80 -19.88 2.73
CA ASP A 140 23.08 -19.53 3.35
C ASP A 140 23.69 -20.69 4.13
N GLU A 141 22.84 -21.49 4.81
CA GLU A 141 23.25 -22.74 5.46
C GLU A 141 23.81 -23.76 4.45
N LYS A 142 23.13 -23.93 3.31
CA LYS A 142 23.57 -24.84 2.23
C LYS A 142 24.84 -24.36 1.52
N ARG A 143 25.08 -23.04 1.49
CA ARG A 143 26.31 -22.42 0.94
C ARG A 143 27.50 -22.48 1.89
N SER A 144 27.27 -22.87 3.15
CA SER A 144 28.31 -23.05 4.17
C SER A 144 28.56 -24.54 4.45
N PRO A 145 28.98 -25.38 3.47
CA PRO A 145 29.30 -26.76 3.77
C PRO A 145 30.60 -26.83 4.57
N GLN A 146 30.48 -27.27 5.83
CA GLN A 146 31.51 -27.97 6.61
C GLN A 146 32.97 -27.51 6.40
N GLY A 147 33.33 -26.38 6.99
CA GLY A 147 34.72 -26.13 7.35
C GLY A 147 35.09 -27.01 8.55
N GLY A 148 35.70 -28.18 8.31
CA GLY A 148 36.51 -28.86 9.32
C GLY A 148 36.06 -30.24 9.81
N GLY A 149 35.72 -31.17 8.92
CA GLY A 149 36.05 -32.59 9.12
C GLY A 149 36.91 -33.01 7.92
N ASN A 150 38.05 -33.68 8.01
CA ASN A 150 38.71 -34.56 9.00
C ASN A 150 40.19 -34.69 8.54
N PRO A 151 41.10 -35.52 9.10
CA PRO A 151 41.01 -36.50 10.19
C PRO A 151 41.92 -36.26 11.40
#